data_AF-A0A1Q9NAW5-F1
#
_entry.id   AF-A0A1Q9NAW5-F1
#
_cell.length_a   1.000
_cell.length_b   1.000
_cell.length_c   1.000
_cell.angle_alpha   90.00
_cell.angle_beta   90.00
_cell.angle_gamma   90.00
#
_symmetry.space_group_name_H-M   'P 1'
#
loop_
_entity.id
_entity.type
_entity.pdbx_description
1 polymer ?
#
loop_
_entity_poly.entity_id
_entity_poly.type
_entity_poly.pdbx_seq_one_letter_code
_entity_poly.pdbx_strand_id
1 'polypeptide(L)' 'MTVEFPSLCYRHTIVDTFDHVDSAIIVTNWPELKDYFAINKPSIPIIDCCGVHPKVDHSIGRTMLKD' A
#
# COMPACT_ATOMS: atom_id res chain seq x y z
N MET A 1 -25.01 -3.72 -21.21
CA MET A 1 -24.44 -3.03 -20.03
C MET A 1 -22.98 -2.79 -20.35
N THR A 2 -22.59 -1.57 -20.70
CA THR A 2 -21.19 -1.19 -20.91
C THR A 2 -20.54 -1.03 -19.55
N VAL A 3 -19.51 -1.84 -19.28
CA VAL A 3 -18.64 -1.65 -18.12
C VAL A 3 -17.72 -0.50 -18.48
N GLU A 4 -17.98 0.70 -17.96
CA GLU A 4 -17.02 1.79 -18.06
C GLU A 4 -15.88 1.50 -17.10
N PHE A 5 -14.70 1.25 -17.67
CA PHE A 5 -13.48 1.25 -16.87
C PHE A 5 -13.20 2.70 -16.45
N PRO A 6 -12.98 2.97 -15.16
CA PRO A 6 -12.61 4.32 -14.75
C PRO A 6 -11.35 4.73 -15.50
N SER A 7 -11.40 5.94 -16.07
CA SER A 7 -10.26 6.56 -16.73
C SER A 7 -9.06 6.54 -15.79
N LEU A 8 -7.88 6.25 -16.32
CA LEU A 8 -6.65 6.33 -15.55
C LEU A 8 -6.48 7.76 -15.00
N CYS A 9 -6.42 7.89 -13.68
CA CYS A 9 -6.27 9.16 -12.99
C CYS A 9 -4.82 9.29 -12.48
N TYR A 10 -4.22 10.45 -12.72
CA TYR A 10 -2.90 10.80 -12.18
C TYR A 10 -3.06 11.81 -11.06
N ARG A 11 -2.46 11.51 -9.92
CA ARG A 11 -2.40 12.40 -8.76
C ARG A 11 -0.97 12.87 -8.57
N HIS A 12 -0.82 14.12 -8.10
CA HIS A 12 0.47 14.79 -8.04
C HIS A 12 1.23 14.53 -6.73
N THR A 13 0.54 14.03 -5.70
CA THR A 13 1.16 13.77 -4.39
C THR A 13 0.80 12.38 -3.88
N ILE A 14 1.69 11.81 -3.05
CA ILE A 14 1.48 10.51 -2.41
C ILE A 14 0.26 10.57 -1.49
N VAL A 15 0.14 11.63 -0.68
CA VAL A 15 -0.99 11.83 0.26
C VAL A 15 -2.33 11.79 -0.47
N ASP A 16 -2.50 12.62 -1.51
CA ASP A 16 -3.75 12.67 -2.28
C ASP A 16 -4.06 11.34 -2.95
N THR A 17 -3.04 10.57 -3.33
CA THR A 17 -3.21 9.23 -3.87
C THR A 17 -3.80 8.27 -2.86
N PHE A 18 -3.23 8.22 -1.65
CA PHE A 18 -3.68 7.31 -0.60
C PHE A 18 -5.05 7.68 -0.02
N ASP A 19 -5.45 8.96 -0.05
CA ASP A 19 -6.75 9.41 0.46
C ASP A 19 -7.94 8.98 -0.42
N HIS A 20 -7.68 8.50 -1.64
CA HIS A 20 -8.72 8.23 -2.64
C HIS A 20 -8.70 6.80 -3.20
N VAL A 21 -7.97 5.89 -2.55
CA VAL A 21 -7.87 4.50 -2.98
C VAL A 21 -8.20 3.55 -1.85
N ASP A 22 -8.88 2.46 -2.17
CA ASP A 22 -9.21 1.42 -1.18
C ASP A 22 -8.06 0.43 -0.97
N SER A 23 -7.06 0.41 -1.86
CA SER A 23 -5.85 -0.41 -1.78
C SER A 23 -4.74 0.17 -2.66
N ALA A 24 -3.49 -0.18 -2.37
CA ALA A 24 -2.34 0.32 -3.14
C ALA A 24 -1.34 -0.78 -3.48
N ILE A 25 -0.64 -0.61 -4.61
CA ILE A 25 0.50 -1.44 -5.02
C ILE A 25 1.73 -0.55 -5.15
N ILE A 26 2.81 -0.90 -4.47
CA ILE A 26 4.10 -0.20 -4.60
C ILE A 26 4.95 -0.94 -5.61
N VAL A 27 5.14 -0.32 -6.78
CA VAL A 27 5.90 -0.89 -7.91
C VAL A 27 7.29 -0.28 -8.07
N THR A 28 7.60 0.79 -7.34
CA THR A 28 8.91 1.46 -7.40
C THR A 28 9.34 1.94 -6.02
N ASN A 29 10.62 1.75 -5.70
CA ASN A 29 11.22 2.16 -4.43
C ASN A 29 11.62 3.64 -4.45
N TRP A 30 10.65 4.52 -4.20
CA TRP A 30 10.89 5.95 -4.05
C TRP A 30 11.23 6.30 -2.59
N PRO A 31 12.32 7.05 -2.31
CA PRO A 31 12.68 7.48 -0.96
C PRO A 31 11.53 8.17 -0.22
N GLU A 32 10.75 8.98 -0.93
CA GLU A 32 9.62 9.77 -0.42
C GLU A 32 8.51 8.89 0.16
N LEU A 33 8.36 7.64 -0.32
CA LEU A 33 7.41 6.69 0.24
C LEU A 33 7.81 6.24 1.65
N LYS A 34 9.12 6.14 1.94
CA LYS A 34 9.59 5.78 3.30
C LYS A 34 9.25 6.88 4.29
N ASP A 35 9.52 8.13 3.91
CA ASP A 35 9.17 9.30 4.72
C ASP A 35 7.65 9.40 4.92
N TYR A 36 6.88 9.15 3.84
CA TYR A 36 5.43 9.11 3.91
C TYR A 36 4.94 8.06 4.91
N PHE A 37 5.41 6.81 4.87
CA PHE A 37 4.99 5.75 5.80
C PHE A 37 5.51 5.92 7.23
N ALA A 38 6.58 6.69 7.43
CA ALA A 38 7.06 7.03 8.77
C ALA A 38 6.11 8.03 9.46
N ILE A 39 5.55 8.98 8.69
CA ILE A 39 4.65 10.03 9.18
C ILE A 39 3.19 9.56 9.17
N ASN A 40 2.79 8.87 8.11
CA ASN A 40 1.42 8.44 7.84
C ASN A 40 1.30 6.93 7.96
N LYS A 41 0.22 6.45 8.57
CA LYS A 41 -0.08 5.02 8.70
C LYS A 41 -1.38 4.72 7.98
N PRO A 42 -1.35 4.58 6.64
CA PRO A 42 -2.56 4.25 5.88
C PRO A 42 -3.14 2.93 6.40
N SER A 43 -4.45 2.90 6.59
CA SER A 43 -5.19 1.71 7.08
C SER A 43 -5.64 0.78 5.95
N ILE A 44 -5.32 1.12 4.70
CA ILE A 44 -5.69 0.34 3.52
C ILE A 44 -4.73 -0.84 3.29
N PRO A 45 -5.16 -1.91 2.62
CA PRO A 45 -4.28 -2.97 2.16
C PRO A 45 -3.21 -2.43 1.18
N ILE A 46 -1.94 -2.80 1.43
CA ILE A 46 -0.80 -2.43 0.59
C ILE A 46 -0.07 -3.70 0.14
N ILE A 47 0.06 -3.86 -1.17
CA ILE A 47 0.94 -4.85 -1.79
C ILE A 47 2.28 -4.17 -2.08
N ASP A 48 3.30 -4.55 -1.32
CA ASP A 48 4.63 -3.95 -1.43
C ASP A 48 5.62 -4.90 -2.12
N CYS A 49 5.90 -4.64 -3.40
CA CYS A 49 6.86 -5.40 -4.20
C CYS A 49 8.30 -4.93 -3.98
N CYS A 50 8.52 -3.86 -3.22
CA CYS A 50 9.79 -3.16 -3.11
C CYS A 50 10.37 -3.14 -1.69
N GLY A 51 9.62 -3.56 -0.67
CA GLY A 51 10.06 -3.59 0.74
C GLY A 51 10.18 -2.20 1.37
N VAL A 52 9.37 -1.25 0.91
CA VAL A 52 9.33 0.15 1.34
C VAL A 52 8.35 0.37 2.48
N HIS A 53 7.22 -0.33 2.45
CA HIS A 53 6.21 -0.26 3.49
C HIS A 53 6.71 -1.03 4.71
N PRO A 54 6.80 -0.39 5.89
CA PRO A 54 7.23 -1.08 7.10
C PRO A 54 6.29 -2.25 7.36
N LYS A 55 6.84 -3.47 7.41
CA LYS A 55 6.06 -4.65 7.78
C LYS A 55 5.45 -4.38 9.15
N VAL A 56 4.13 -4.23 9.21
CA VAL A 56 3.41 -4.52 10.44
C VAL A 56 3.74 -5.98 10.73
N ASP A 57 4.32 -6.26 11.90
CA ASP A 57 4.64 -7.61 12.32
C ASP A 57 3.32 -8.40 12.44
N HIS A 58 2.90 -9.04 11.35
CA HIS A 58 1.78 -9.98 11.31
C HIS A 58 2.21 -11.35 11.89
N SER A 59 2.90 -11.35 13.04
CA SER A 59 3.18 -12.55 13.81
C SER A 59 1.90 -13.21 14.37
N ILE A 60 0.73 -12.59 14.18
CA ILE A 60 -0.58 -13.25 14.28
C ILE A 60 -0.79 -14.13 13.03
N GLY A 61 -0.28 -15.36 13.06
CA GLY A 61 -0.55 -16.34 11.99
C GLY A 61 0.44 -17.50 11.87
N ARG A 62 1.58 -17.48 12.56
CA ARG A 62 2.36 -18.71 12.76
C ARG A 62 1.73 -19.50 13.90
N THR A 63 0.60 -20.14 13.63
CA THR A 63 0.27 -21.36 14.35
C THR A 63 1.44 -22.30 14.10
N MET A 64 2.31 -22.49 15.10
CA MET A 64 3.30 -23.55 15.06
C MET A 64 2.51 -24.86 14.92
N LEU A 65 2.48 -25.43 13.72
CA LEU A 65 2.27 -26.86 13.57
C LEU A 65 3.48 -27.50 14.27
N LYS A 66 3.27 -27.90 15.52
CA LYS A 66 4.13 -28.87 16.19
C LYS A 66 3.81 -30.22 15.56
N ASP A 67 4.81 -30.80 14.90
CA ASP A 67 4.85 -32.24 14.66
C ASP A 67 4.90 -33.01 16.00
#